data_AF-A0A1D2W714-F1
#
_entry.id   AF-A0A1D2W714-F1
#
_cell.length_a   1.000
_cell.length_b   1.000
_cell.length_c   1.000
_cell.angle_alpha   90.00
_cell.angle_beta   90.00
_cell.angle_gamma   90.00
#
_symmetry.space_group_name_H-M   'P 1'
#
loop_
_entity.id
_entity.type
_entity.pdbx_description
1 polymer ?
#
loop_
_entity_poly.entity_id
_entity_poly.type
_entity_poly.pdbx_seq_one_letter_code
_entity_poly.pdbx_strand_id
1 'polypeptide(L)'
;MGYLVCKDCGDYYELQPGETANDYDRCQCGGKLIYRKYLNSGIDDFNVSSKKSSKSKLHSSKMIKPLGLGILFIFGLLIKFHAFNYIIYYFARSNSNFLFSSPVYMVLLIVLGFLLSYLGRYVR
;
A
#
# COMPACT_ATOMS: atom_id res chain seq x y z
N MET A 1 -3.27 -24.45 -13.26
CA MET A 1 -3.82 -23.35 -12.45
C MET A 1 -4.20 -23.91 -11.09
N GLY A 2 -3.97 -23.16 -10.02
CA GLY A 2 -4.29 -23.56 -8.66
C GLY A 2 -4.66 -22.35 -7.81
N TYR A 3 -5.29 -22.60 -6.67
CA TYR A 3 -5.91 -21.60 -5.83
C TYR A 3 -5.39 -21.70 -4.41
N LEU A 4 -5.21 -20.58 -3.73
CA LEU A 4 -4.91 -20.49 -2.30
C LEU A 4 -6.15 -20.02 -1.58
N VAL A 5 -6.68 -20.81 -0.65
CA VAL A 5 -7.88 -20.48 0.13
C VAL A 5 -7.52 -20.26 1.59
N CYS A 6 -7.95 -19.15 2.16
CA CYS A 6 -7.76 -18.86 3.57
C CYS A 6 -8.76 -19.65 4.42
N LYS A 7 -8.26 -20.34 5.45
CA LYS A 7 -9.12 -21.10 6.38
C LYS A 7 -9.97 -20.19 7.27
N ASP A 8 -9.51 -18.98 7.54
CA ASP A 8 -10.10 -18.11 8.57
C ASP A 8 -11.09 -17.09 8.00
N CYS A 9 -10.76 -16.42 6.88
CA CYS A 9 -11.68 -15.49 6.22
C CYS A 9 -12.44 -16.10 5.02
N GLY A 10 -11.98 -17.23 4.50
CA GLY A 10 -12.59 -17.88 3.33
C GLY A 10 -12.25 -17.23 1.98
N ASP A 11 -11.40 -16.20 1.96
CA ASP A 11 -10.93 -15.59 0.71
C ASP A 11 -10.06 -16.57 -0.09
N TYR A 12 -10.12 -16.46 -1.41
CA TYR A 12 -9.29 -17.25 -2.31
C TYR A 12 -8.48 -16.36 -3.26
N TYR A 13 -7.28 -16.85 -3.60
CA TYR A 13 -6.37 -16.23 -4.55
C TYR A 13 -6.03 -17.25 -5.64
N GLU A 14 -6.11 -16.86 -6.92
CA GLU A 14 -5.73 -17.71 -8.04
C GLU A 14 -4.26 -17.46 -8.43
N LEU A 15 -3.46 -18.52 -8.41
CA LEU A 15 -2.05 -18.47 -8.79
C LEU A 15 -1.90 -18.19 -10.29
N GLN A 16 -1.13 -17.15 -10.60
CA GLN A 16 -0.80 -16.81 -11.98
C GLN A 16 0.23 -17.80 -12.56
N PRO A 17 0.36 -17.88 -13.89
CA PRO A 17 1.37 -18.73 -14.52
C PRO A 17 2.78 -18.35 -14.05
N GLY A 18 3.48 -19.30 -13.42
CA GLY A 18 4.83 -19.09 -12.87
C GLY A 18 4.87 -18.70 -11.39
N GLU A 19 3.73 -18.43 -10.75
CA GLU A 19 3.65 -18.26 -9.29
C GLU A 19 3.51 -19.62 -8.59
N THR A 20 4.15 -19.77 -7.44
CA THR A 20 4.06 -21.00 -6.64
C THR A 20 3.27 -20.75 -5.35
N ALA A 21 2.58 -21.79 -4.87
CA ALA A 21 1.88 -21.72 -3.59
C ALA A 21 2.81 -21.40 -2.41
N ASN A 22 4.11 -21.70 -2.53
CA ASN A 22 5.11 -21.46 -1.50
C ASN A 22 5.51 -19.99 -1.37
N ASP A 23 5.22 -19.15 -2.37
CA ASP A 23 5.47 -17.71 -2.29
C ASP A 23 4.52 -17.02 -1.29
N TYR A 24 3.52 -17.75 -0.78
CA TYR A 24 2.42 -17.24 0.02
C TYR A 24 2.22 -18.05 1.32
N ASP A 25 2.81 -17.59 2.43
CA ASP A 25 2.70 -18.27 3.72
C ASP A 25 1.37 -18.03 4.46
N ARG A 26 0.86 -16.79 4.44
CA ARG A 26 -0.31 -16.37 5.23
C ARG A 26 -1.21 -15.41 4.47
N CYS A 27 -2.48 -15.42 4.83
CA CYS A 27 -3.47 -14.45 4.38
C CYS A 27 -3.23 -13.10 5.09
N GLN A 28 -3.71 -12.01 4.48
CA GLN A 28 -3.61 -10.67 5.06
C GLN A 28 -4.35 -10.52 6.40
N CYS A 29 -5.33 -11.38 6.68
CA CYS A 29 -5.98 -11.45 7.99
C CYS A 29 -5.14 -12.15 9.07
N GLY A 30 -3.95 -12.65 8.73
CA GLY A 30 -3.09 -13.47 9.59
C GLY A 30 -3.38 -14.96 9.53
N GLY A 31 -4.40 -15.36 8.78
CA GLY A 31 -4.85 -16.74 8.67
C GLY A 31 -4.01 -17.63 7.75
N LYS A 32 -4.15 -18.95 7.90
CA LYS A 32 -3.38 -19.92 7.10
C LYS A 32 -4.00 -20.13 5.71
N LEU A 33 -3.17 -20.04 4.67
CA LEU A 33 -3.55 -20.34 3.28
C LEU A 33 -3.40 -21.83 2.98
N ILE A 34 -4.32 -22.36 2.18
CA ILE A 34 -4.37 -23.77 1.78
C ILE A 34 -4.44 -23.84 0.26
N TYR A 35 -3.49 -24.54 -0.37
CA TYR A 35 -3.50 -24.78 -1.81
C TYR A 35 -4.60 -25.78 -2.21
N ARG A 36 -5.36 -25.44 -3.25
CA ARG A 36 -6.37 -26.28 -3.89
C ARG A 36 -6.23 -26.20 -5.40
N LYS A 37 -6.23 -27.34 -6.07
CA LYS A 37 -6.13 -27.41 -7.54
C LYS A 37 -7.44 -27.00 -8.24
N TYR A 38 -8.58 -27.19 -7.59
CA TYR A 38 -9.91 -26.89 -8.13
C TYR A 38 -10.80 -26.28 -7.02
N LEU A 39 -11.50 -25.19 -7.34
CA LEU A 39 -12.61 -24.68 -6.55
C LEU A 39 -13.86 -25.43 -7.03
N ASN A 40 -14.11 -26.63 -6.48
CA ASN A 40 -15.27 -27.43 -6.87
C ASN A 40 -16.55 -26.60 -6.78
N SER A 41 -17.14 -26.32 -7.94
CA SER A 41 -18.44 -25.69 -8.11
C SER A 41 -19.39 -26.78 -8.62
N GLY A 42 -19.91 -27.60 -7.71
CA GLY A 42 -20.74 -28.75 -8.07
C GLY A 42 -20.80 -29.73 -6.90
N ILE A 43 -22.00 -30.19 -6.60
CA ILE A 43 -22.38 -30.98 -5.43
C ILE A 43 -22.12 -32.45 -5.72
N ASP A 44 -21.31 -33.09 -4.88
CA ASP A 44 -21.15 -34.54 -4.83
C ASP A 44 -21.03 -34.94 -3.36
N ASP A 45 -21.98 -35.77 -2.92
CA ASP A 45 -22.26 -36.14 -1.55
C ASP A 45 -21.03 -36.57 -0.72
N PHE A 46 -20.75 -35.85 0.36
CA PHE A 46 -20.06 -36.44 1.51
C PHE A 46 -20.64 -35.89 2.80
N ASN A 47 -21.39 -36.75 3.50
CA ASN A 47 -21.92 -36.53 4.83
C ASN A 47 -20.78 -36.24 5.83
N VAL A 48 -20.46 -34.97 6.03
CA VAL A 48 -19.78 -34.51 7.25
C VAL A 48 -20.65 -33.44 7.86
N SER A 49 -21.40 -33.89 8.86
CA SER A 49 -22.16 -33.08 9.79
C SER A 49 -21.32 -31.91 10.32
N SER A 50 -22.01 -30.78 10.59
CA SER A 50 -21.59 -29.63 11.40
C SER A 50 -20.49 -28.74 10.79
N LYS A 51 -20.67 -27.44 10.49
CA LYS A 51 -21.60 -26.39 10.96
C LYS A 51 -21.75 -25.30 9.87
N LYS A 52 -22.95 -24.72 9.82
CA LYS A 52 -23.34 -23.53 9.04
C LYS A 52 -22.41 -22.34 9.28
N SER A 53 -22.02 -21.66 8.20
CA SER A 53 -21.89 -20.19 8.13
C SER A 53 -21.92 -19.83 6.64
N SER A 54 -23.09 -19.49 6.10
CA SER A 54 -23.60 -18.11 6.03
C SER A 54 -23.01 -17.37 4.83
N LYS A 55 -23.92 -16.98 3.92
CA LYS A 55 -23.71 -16.14 2.73
C LYS A 55 -22.57 -15.12 2.92
N SER A 56 -21.45 -15.29 2.21
CA SER A 56 -20.51 -14.18 2.02
C SER A 56 -20.80 -13.51 0.67
N LYS A 57 -21.17 -12.23 0.78
CA LYS A 57 -21.36 -11.33 -0.34
C LYS A 57 -20.10 -11.32 -1.20
N LEU A 58 -20.33 -11.41 -2.51
CA LEU A 58 -19.41 -11.09 -3.58
C LEU A 58 -18.83 -9.69 -3.34
N HIS A 59 -17.66 -9.61 -2.72
CA HIS A 59 -16.83 -8.42 -2.79
C HIS A 59 -15.66 -8.75 -3.72
N SER A 60 -15.89 -8.50 -5.00
CA SER A 60 -14.82 -8.42 -6.00
C SER A 60 -13.97 -7.19 -5.67
N SER A 61 -13.11 -7.31 -4.66
CA SER A 61 -12.02 -6.37 -4.48
C SER A 61 -11.02 -6.66 -5.58
N LYS A 62 -11.15 -5.91 -6.68
CA LYS A 62 -10.10 -5.81 -7.69
C LYS A 62 -8.78 -5.61 -6.96
N MET A 63 -7.87 -6.54 -7.19
CA MET A 63 -6.54 -6.55 -6.65
C MET A 63 -5.73 -5.41 -7.28
N ILE A 64 -5.84 -4.21 -6.70
CA ILE A 64 -4.94 -3.10 -7.01
C ILE A 64 -3.72 -3.29 -6.12
N LYS A 65 -2.58 -3.68 -6.72
CA LYS A 65 -1.29 -3.79 -6.03
C LYS A 65 -1.01 -2.45 -5.30
N PRO A 66 -0.65 -2.42 -4.01
CA PRO A 66 -0.43 -1.16 -3.26
C PRO A 66 0.91 -0.49 -3.63
N LEU A 67 1.38 -0.64 -4.87
CA LEU A 67 2.54 0.06 -5.38
C LEU A 67 2.20 1.48 -5.85
N GLY A 68 0.92 1.75 -6.16
CA GLY A 68 0.44 3.07 -6.58
C GLY A 68 0.02 4.01 -5.43
N LEU A 69 -0.23 3.49 -4.22
CA LEU A 69 -0.76 4.30 -3.12
C LEU A 69 0.31 5.22 -2.51
N GLY A 70 1.54 4.72 -2.37
CA GLY A 70 2.67 5.52 -1.89
C GLY A 70 3.03 6.66 -2.85
N ILE A 71 2.97 6.39 -4.15
CA ILE A 71 3.26 7.37 -5.21
C ILE A 71 2.23 8.50 -5.17
N LEU A 72 0.93 8.17 -5.08
CA LEU A 72 -0.14 9.17 -5.02
C LEU A 72 -0.06 10.04 -3.76
N PHE A 73 0.35 9.45 -2.63
CA PHE A 73 0.58 10.18 -1.38
C PHE A 73 1.76 11.14 -1.50
N ILE A 74 2.86 10.72 -2.12
CA ILE A 74 4.05 11.57 -2.37
C ILE A 74 3.68 12.73 -3.30
N PHE A 75 2.98 12.48 -4.39
CA PHE A 75 2.50 13.55 -5.28
C PHE A 75 1.57 14.53 -4.56
N GLY A 76 0.68 14.03 -3.68
CA GLY A 76 -0.16 14.88 -2.84
C GLY A 76 0.64 15.78 -1.89
N LEU A 77 1.73 15.29 -1.32
CA LEU A 77 2.62 16.09 -0.47
C LEU A 77 3.41 17.14 -1.27
N LEU A 78 3.88 16.80 -2.46
CA LEU A 78 4.60 17.73 -3.34
C LEU A 78 3.73 18.91 -3.79
N ILE A 79 2.46 18.66 -4.11
CA ILE A 79 1.52 19.72 -4.52
C ILE A 79 1.26 20.68 -3.35
N LYS A 80 1.01 20.14 -2.14
CA LYS A 80 0.82 20.94 -0.93
C LYS A 80 2.07 21.76 -0.59
N PHE A 81 3.25 21.17 -0.77
CA PHE A 81 4.53 21.84 -0.58
C PHE A 81 4.73 23.00 -1.56
N HIS A 82 4.43 22.80 -2.85
CA HIS A 82 4.48 23.87 -3.85
C HIS A 82 3.50 25.01 -3.54
N ALA A 83 2.27 24.68 -3.14
CA ALA A 83 1.27 25.68 -2.76
C ALA A 83 1.74 26.51 -1.55
N PHE A 84 2.32 25.86 -0.54
CA PHE A 84 2.85 26.56 0.64
C PHE A 84 4.03 27.49 0.29
N ASN A 85 4.96 27.03 -0.54
CA ASN A 85 6.06 27.88 -1.03
C ASN A 85 5.57 29.06 -1.87
N TYR A 86 4.56 28.84 -2.72
CA TYR A 86 3.96 29.89 -3.52
C TYR A 86 3.29 30.98 -2.66
N ILE A 87 2.60 30.56 -1.59
CA ILE A 87 1.99 31.49 -0.62
C ILE A 87 3.06 32.30 0.11
N ILE A 88 4.14 31.66 0.57
CA ILE A 88 5.27 32.35 1.22
C ILE A 88 5.92 33.34 0.26
N TYR A 89 6.15 32.95 -0.99
CA TYR A 89 6.71 33.83 -2.02
C TYR A 89 5.84 35.08 -2.22
N TYR A 90 4.52 34.90 -2.35
CA TYR A 90 3.60 36.02 -2.55
C TYR A 90 3.53 36.94 -1.33
N PHE A 91 3.55 36.37 -0.12
CA PHE A 91 3.57 37.13 1.12
C PHE A 91 4.89 37.91 1.31
N ALA A 92 6.03 37.27 1.01
CA ALA A 92 7.34 37.92 1.05
C ALA A 92 7.47 39.03 -0.01
N ARG A 93 6.85 38.86 -1.19
CA ARG A 93 6.78 39.90 -2.22
C ARG A 93 5.96 41.11 -1.76
N SER A 94 4.92 40.89 -0.96
CA SER A 94 4.07 41.96 -0.39
C SER A 94 4.80 42.77 0.69
N ASN A 95 5.71 42.15 1.43
CA ASN A 95 6.37 42.78 2.57
C ASN A 95 7.80 43.23 2.19
N SER A 96 8.02 44.54 2.04
CA SER A 96 9.26 45.14 1.53
C SER A 96 10.52 44.95 2.39
N ASN A 97 10.41 44.31 3.57
CA ASN A 97 11.51 44.12 4.53
C ASN A 97 12.05 42.67 4.61
N PHE A 98 11.70 41.79 3.68
CA PHE A 98 12.10 40.37 3.76
C PHE A 98 13.53 40.13 3.22
N LEU A 99 14.53 40.29 4.09
CA LEU A 99 15.97 40.13 3.78
C LEU A 99 16.43 38.68 3.52
N PHE A 100 15.56 37.68 3.63
CA PHE A 100 15.85 36.26 3.36
C PHE A 100 15.08 35.71 2.13
N SER A 101 14.78 36.57 1.15
CA SER A 101 13.98 36.28 -0.06
C SER A 101 14.70 35.44 -1.13
N SER A 102 15.59 34.52 -0.74
CA SER A 102 16.18 33.62 -1.73
C SER A 102 15.58 32.22 -1.58
N PRO A 103 14.85 31.70 -2.59
CA PRO A 103 14.39 30.30 -2.59
C PRO A 103 15.54 29.30 -2.40
N VAL A 104 16.79 29.76 -2.63
CA VAL A 104 18.01 29.02 -2.35
C VAL A 104 18.11 28.59 -0.88
N TYR A 105 17.73 29.42 0.09
CA TYR A 105 17.85 29.05 1.51
C TYR A 105 16.87 27.94 1.90
N MET A 106 15.66 27.96 1.32
CA MET A 106 14.66 26.90 1.53
C MET A 106 15.12 25.57 0.92
N VAL A 107 15.67 25.60 -0.30
CA VAL A 107 16.27 24.41 -0.92
C VAL A 107 17.45 23.90 -0.08
N LEU A 108 18.28 24.79 0.45
CA LEU A 108 19.44 24.44 1.27
C LEU A 108 19.04 23.77 2.59
N LEU A 109 17.99 24.24 3.27
CA LEU A 109 17.46 23.60 4.48
C LEU A 109 16.88 22.21 4.21
N ILE A 110 16.21 22.01 3.06
CA ILE A 110 15.67 20.70 2.67
C ILE A 110 16.81 19.73 2.41
N VAL A 111 17.82 20.14 1.62
CA VAL A 111 19.01 19.33 1.34
C VAL A 111 19.75 18.98 2.64
N LEU A 112 19.90 19.95 3.56
CA LEU A 112 20.52 19.73 4.87
C LEU A 112 19.73 18.72 5.72
N GLY A 113 18.40 18.81 5.74
CA GLY A 113 17.53 17.88 6.46
C GLY A 113 17.63 16.44 5.93
N PHE A 114 17.70 16.28 4.61
CA PHE A 114 17.92 14.97 3.98
C PHE A 114 19.32 14.41 4.31
N LEU A 115 20.37 15.25 4.27
CA LEU A 115 21.73 14.86 4.64
C LEU A 115 21.82 14.38 6.09
N LEU A 116 21.22 15.10 7.04
CA LEU A 116 21.21 14.71 8.45
C LEU A 116 20.44 13.40 8.67
N SER A 117 19.31 13.22 7.98
CA SER A 117 18.53 11.98 8.03
C SER A 117 19.29 10.78 7.45
N TYR A 118 20.09 11.00 6.40
CA TYR A 118 20.95 10.00 5.80
C TYR A 118 22.13 9.63 6.72
N LEU A 119 22.81 10.63 7.29
CA LEU A 119 23.91 10.42 8.24
C LEU A 119 23.45 9.72 9.53
N GLY A 120 22.23 10.00 10.00
CA GLY A 120 21.64 9.30 11.15
C GLY A 120 21.41 7.79 10.92
N ARG A 121 21.31 7.34 9.66
CA ARG A 121 21.30 5.91 9.31
C ARG A 121 22.68 5.30 9.14
N TYR A 122 23.72 6.12 8.97
CA TYR A 122 25.10 5.68 8.80
C TYR A 122 25.83 5.51 10.15
N VAL A 123 25.41 6.27 11.17
CA VAL A 123 25.99 6.26 12.52
C VAL A 123 25.35 5.21 13.45
N ARG A 124 24.33 4.47 12.99
CA ARG A 124 23.69 3.37 13.73
C ARG A 124 23.93 2.06 13.00
#